data_AF-A0AAD7AZB1-F1
#
_entry.id   AF-A0AAD7AZB1-F1
#
_cell.length_a   1.000
_cell.length_b   1.000
_cell.length_c   1.000
_cell.angle_alpha   90.00
_cell.angle_beta   90.00
_cell.angle_gamma   90.00
#
_symmetry.space_group_name_H-M   'P 1'
#
loop_
_entity.id
_entity.type
_entity.pdbx_description
1 polymer ?
#
loop_
_entity_poly.entity_id
_entity_poly.type
_entity_poly.pdbx_seq_one_letter_code
_entity_poly.pdbx_strand_id
1 'polypeptide(L)'
;KVRDSDKNPHKLTKPSAKPGPKLTKNAPRTTARFASDDKRQDLTYHDWIQVFDYMDDHKSLSQKQVVAYFNLRPDKAGGKLQFGQSALSKKLKQKDHIRAMVATGEPNVLSMKRARVVTSPEVDKALGLWVQDMERKRHTVTGPMLIEQRKRFEVALDIPEEQRLT
;
A
#
# COMPACT_ATOMS: atom_id res chain seq x y z
N LYS A 1 -10.90 -26.56 -63.29
CA LYS A 1 -11.19 -26.80 -61.85
C LYS A 1 -10.96 -25.49 -61.12
N VAL A 2 -12.04 -24.77 -60.83
CA VAL A 2 -12.05 -23.49 -60.12
C VAL A 2 -11.86 -23.76 -58.62
N ARG A 3 -10.91 -23.07 -57.96
CA ARG A 3 -10.86 -22.78 -56.51
C ARG A 3 -9.99 -21.52 -56.35
N ASP A 4 -10.60 -20.35 -56.30
CA ASP A 4 -10.95 -19.64 -55.06
C ASP A 4 -9.79 -19.61 -54.06
N SER A 5 -9.10 -18.47 -54.02
CA SER A 5 -8.24 -18.08 -52.91
C SER A 5 -8.99 -17.03 -52.09
N ASP A 6 -9.49 -17.50 -50.96
CA ASP A 6 -10.30 -16.79 -49.99
C ASP A 6 -9.66 -15.50 -49.47
N LYS A 7 -10.49 -14.45 -49.39
CA LYS A 7 -10.30 -13.30 -48.51
C LYS A 7 -10.47 -13.76 -47.07
N ASN A 8 -9.56 -13.38 -46.16
CA ASN A 8 -9.95 -13.10 -44.78
C ASN A 8 -9.14 -11.94 -44.17
N PRO A 9 -9.71 -10.73 -44.08
CA PRO A 9 -9.03 -9.55 -43.59
C PRO A 9 -9.51 -9.14 -42.19
N HIS A 10 -9.14 -9.84 -41.11
CA HIS A 10 -9.39 -9.32 -39.74
C HIS A 10 -8.34 -9.80 -38.72
N LYS A 11 -7.24 -9.05 -38.56
CA LYS A 11 -6.54 -8.96 -37.26
C LYS A 11 -6.87 -7.59 -36.65
N LEU A 12 -7.87 -7.56 -35.77
CA LEU A 12 -8.11 -6.45 -34.86
C LEU A 12 -6.92 -6.34 -33.90
N THR A 13 -6.03 -5.40 -34.18
CA THR A 13 -5.05 -4.92 -33.21
C THR A 13 -5.80 -4.14 -32.13
N LYS A 14 -5.72 -4.61 -30.89
CA LYS A 14 -6.25 -3.89 -29.72
C LYS A 14 -5.47 -2.57 -29.59
N PRO A 15 -6.11 -1.39 -29.53
CA PRO A 15 -5.38 -0.16 -29.29
C PRO A 15 -4.78 -0.17 -27.89
N SER A 16 -3.49 0.17 -27.82
CA SER A 16 -2.74 0.33 -26.58
C SER A 16 -3.47 1.31 -25.64
N ALA A 17 -3.77 0.86 -24.42
CA ALA A 17 -4.29 1.75 -23.38
C ALA A 17 -3.32 2.92 -23.18
N LYS A 18 -3.82 4.15 -23.33
CA LYS A 18 -3.05 5.37 -23.08
C LYS A 18 -2.57 5.35 -21.61
N PRO A 19 -1.31 5.66 -21.31
CA PRO A 19 -0.84 5.74 -19.94
C PRO A 19 -1.63 6.82 -19.20
N GLY A 20 -2.23 6.43 -18.08
CA GLY A 20 -2.94 7.35 -17.20
C GLY A 20 -2.03 8.45 -16.63
N PRO A 21 -2.61 9.45 -15.95
CA PRO A 21 -1.87 10.60 -15.44
C PRO A 21 -0.68 10.17 -14.60
N LYS A 22 0.51 10.68 -14.93
CA LYS A 22 1.75 10.41 -14.19
C LYS A 22 1.59 10.99 -12.77
N LEU A 23 1.51 10.11 -11.77
CA LEU A 23 1.65 10.51 -10.37
C LEU A 23 3.00 11.22 -10.20
N THR A 24 2.97 12.39 -9.56
CA THR A 24 4.16 13.13 -9.20
C THR A 24 5.00 12.28 -8.23
N LYS A 25 6.30 12.19 -8.51
CA LYS A 25 7.25 11.22 -7.90
C LYS A 25 7.39 11.33 -6.37
N ASN A 26 6.86 12.40 -5.77
CA ASN A 26 7.08 12.75 -4.36
C ASN A 26 5.78 12.86 -3.54
N ALA A 27 4.62 12.56 -4.10
CA ALA A 27 3.37 12.53 -3.34
C ALA A 27 3.16 11.14 -2.72
N PRO A 28 2.78 11.04 -1.42
CA PRO A 28 2.41 9.76 -0.84
C PRO A 28 1.25 9.13 -1.61
N ARG A 29 1.32 7.81 -1.82
CA ARG A 29 0.32 7.06 -2.59
C ARG A 29 -1.03 7.08 -1.87
N THR A 30 -1.95 7.94 -2.32
CA THR A 30 -3.36 7.97 -1.88
C THR A 30 -4.16 6.81 -2.47
N THR A 31 -5.19 6.34 -1.76
CA THR A 31 -6.16 5.35 -2.28
C THR A 31 -7.46 5.98 -2.79
N ALA A 32 -7.49 7.31 -2.92
CA ALA A 32 -8.58 8.04 -3.55
C ALA A 32 -8.99 7.42 -4.89
N ARG A 33 -10.25 7.00 -5.02
CA ARG A 33 -10.75 6.28 -6.21
C ARG A 33 -11.09 7.21 -7.36
N PHE A 34 -10.51 6.97 -8.53
CA PHE A 34 -11.02 7.48 -9.80
C PHE A 34 -12.24 6.66 -10.26
N ALA A 35 -13.08 7.25 -11.13
CA ALA A 35 -14.33 6.65 -11.59
C ALA A 35 -14.18 5.26 -12.28
N SER A 36 -12.96 4.84 -12.62
CA SER A 36 -12.66 3.59 -13.32
C SER A 36 -12.23 2.41 -12.42
N ASP A 37 -12.13 2.60 -11.10
CA ASP A 37 -11.59 1.56 -10.19
C ASP A 37 -12.71 0.81 -9.45
N ASP A 38 -13.05 -0.38 -9.97
CA ASP A 38 -14.22 -1.16 -9.55
C ASP A 38 -13.96 -2.01 -8.28
N LYS A 39 -12.68 -2.23 -7.92
CA LYS A 39 -12.33 -3.08 -6.76
C LYS A 39 -12.26 -2.28 -5.46
N ARG A 40 -12.73 -2.90 -4.36
CA ARG A 40 -12.58 -2.36 -3.00
C ARG A 40 -11.10 -2.35 -2.60
N GLN A 41 -10.54 -1.17 -2.42
CA GLN A 41 -9.19 -0.97 -1.90
C GLN A 41 -9.25 -0.52 -0.43
N ASP A 42 -8.41 -1.12 0.42
CA ASP A 42 -8.22 -0.62 1.79
C ASP A 42 -7.55 0.76 1.75
N LEU A 43 -8.02 1.67 2.61
CA LEU A 43 -7.44 3.00 2.81
C LEU A 43 -6.03 2.93 3.38
N THR A 44 -5.16 3.84 2.96
CA THR A 44 -3.82 3.99 3.53
C THR A 44 -3.85 4.69 4.89
N TYR A 45 -2.75 4.62 5.64
CA TYR A 45 -2.59 5.40 6.85
C TYR A 45 -2.65 6.91 6.59
N HIS A 46 -2.12 7.39 5.47
CA HIS A 46 -2.31 8.78 5.07
C HIS A 46 -3.79 9.16 4.95
N ASP A 47 -4.60 8.29 4.32
CA ASP A 47 -6.04 8.53 4.16
C ASP A 47 -6.76 8.49 5.53
N TRP A 48 -6.38 7.56 6.40
CA TRP A 48 -6.95 7.48 7.76
C TRP A 48 -6.60 8.69 8.63
N ILE A 49 -5.38 9.22 8.53
CA ILE A 49 -4.98 10.44 9.24
C ILE A 49 -5.87 11.62 8.80
N GLN A 50 -6.08 11.81 7.49
CA GLN A 50 -6.98 12.86 7.00
C GLN A 50 -8.41 12.71 7.54
N VAL A 51 -8.92 11.49 7.63
CA VAL A 51 -10.25 11.21 8.20
C VAL A 51 -10.28 11.55 9.70
N PHE A 52 -9.22 11.21 10.45
CA PHE A 52 -9.14 11.50 11.88
C PHE A 52 -9.02 12.99 12.16
N ASP A 53 -8.22 13.71 11.40
CA ASP A 53 -8.05 15.15 11.55
C ASP A 53 -9.37 15.87 11.24
N TYR A 54 -10.08 15.45 10.19
CA TYR A 54 -11.42 15.97 9.89
C TYR A 54 -12.42 15.73 11.05
N MET A 55 -12.36 14.56 11.70
CA MET A 55 -13.21 14.28 12.86
C MET A 55 -12.84 15.12 14.09
N ASP A 56 -11.55 15.36 14.32
CA ASP A 56 -11.06 16.16 15.43
C ASP A 56 -11.45 17.64 15.27
N ASP A 57 -11.45 18.13 14.03
CA ASP A 57 -11.91 19.48 13.67
C ASP A 57 -13.45 19.60 13.73
N HIS A 58 -14.18 18.51 13.50
CA HIS A 58 -15.65 18.48 13.41
C HIS A 58 -16.28 17.57 14.48
N LYS A 59 -16.02 17.85 15.75
CA LYS A 59 -16.49 17.03 16.90
C LYS A 59 -18.01 16.89 17.01
N SER A 60 -18.77 17.78 16.39
CA SER A 60 -20.25 17.73 16.35
C SER A 60 -20.80 16.73 15.32
N LEU A 61 -19.98 16.25 14.38
CA LEU A 61 -20.43 15.32 13.35
C LEU A 61 -20.42 13.88 13.86
N SER A 62 -21.51 13.16 13.58
CA SER A 62 -21.56 11.72 13.77
C SER A 62 -20.66 10.99 12.78
N GLN A 63 -20.22 9.77 13.12
CA GLN A 63 -19.48 8.90 12.21
C GLN A 63 -20.19 8.69 10.87
N LYS A 64 -21.53 8.62 10.88
CA LYS A 64 -22.33 8.46 9.66
C LYS A 64 -22.20 9.67 8.73
N GLN A 65 -22.20 10.87 9.29
CA GLN A 65 -22.02 12.12 8.52
C GLN A 65 -20.60 12.22 7.96
N VAL A 66 -19.59 11.85 8.75
CA VAL A 66 -18.18 11.82 8.29
C VAL A 66 -18.02 10.85 7.12
N VAL A 67 -18.60 9.65 7.23
CA VAL A 67 -18.59 8.65 6.14
C VAL A 67 -19.29 9.18 4.90
N ALA A 68 -20.45 9.84 5.04
CA ALA A 68 -21.15 10.44 3.91
C ALA A 68 -20.30 11.52 3.23
N TYR A 69 -19.65 12.39 4.01
CA TYR A 69 -18.77 13.43 3.51
C TYR A 69 -17.63 12.87 2.65
N PHE A 70 -16.88 11.88 3.14
CA PHE A 70 -15.75 11.29 2.41
C PHE A 70 -16.16 10.42 1.22
N ASN A 71 -17.36 9.83 1.26
CA ASN A 71 -17.90 9.06 0.13
C ASN A 71 -18.39 9.96 -1.03
N LEU A 72 -18.81 11.20 -0.73
CA LEU A 72 -19.32 12.18 -1.70
C LEU A 72 -18.22 13.10 -2.24
N ARG A 73 -17.24 13.43 -1.40
CA ARG A 73 -16.18 14.39 -1.74
C ARG A 73 -15.04 13.72 -2.53
N PRO A 74 -14.64 14.27 -3.70
CA PRO A 74 -13.37 13.94 -4.31
C PRO A 74 -12.22 14.57 -3.50
N ASP A 75 -11.21 13.77 -3.19
CA ASP A 75 -9.91 14.16 -2.67
C ASP A 75 -9.21 15.10 -3.68
N LYS A 76 -8.14 15.78 -3.25
CA LYS A 76 -7.31 16.69 -4.07
C LYS A 76 -6.80 16.03 -5.35
N ALA A 77 -6.65 14.70 -5.35
CA ALA A 77 -6.26 13.91 -6.51
C ALA A 77 -7.42 13.56 -7.46
N GLY A 78 -8.66 13.99 -7.18
CA GLY A 78 -9.84 13.72 -8.01
C GLY A 78 -10.55 12.40 -7.71
N GLY A 79 -10.21 11.71 -6.62
CA GLY A 79 -10.82 10.44 -6.25
C GLY A 79 -11.47 10.43 -4.87
N LYS A 80 -12.46 9.57 -4.61
CA LYS A 80 -13.20 9.54 -3.33
C LYS A 80 -12.66 8.50 -2.35
N LEU A 81 -12.67 8.82 -1.06
CA LEU A 81 -12.28 7.90 0.02
C LEU A 81 -13.48 7.06 0.45
N GLN A 82 -13.53 5.82 -0.05
CA GLN A 82 -14.67 4.95 0.20
C GLN A 82 -14.46 4.02 1.38
N PHE A 83 -15.24 4.21 2.44
CA PHE A 83 -15.27 3.33 3.60
C PHE A 83 -16.64 3.34 4.28
N GLY A 84 -16.91 2.29 5.07
CA GLY A 84 -18.14 2.18 5.86
C GLY A 84 -17.96 2.66 7.30
N GLN A 85 -19.06 2.92 7.99
CA GLN A 85 -19.06 3.30 9.40
C GLN A 85 -18.36 2.27 10.30
N SER A 86 -18.55 0.98 10.03
CA SER A 86 -17.88 -0.10 10.77
C SER A 86 -16.36 -0.09 10.60
N ALA A 87 -15.86 0.26 9.41
CA ALA A 87 -14.43 0.43 9.16
C ALA A 87 -13.87 1.63 9.93
N LEU A 88 -14.58 2.76 9.91
CA LEU A 88 -14.21 3.95 10.68
C LEU A 88 -14.15 3.64 12.19
N SER A 89 -15.18 3.00 12.75
CA SER A 89 -15.22 2.63 14.16
C SER A 89 -14.06 1.72 14.56
N LYS A 90 -13.74 0.70 13.75
CA LYS A 90 -12.58 -0.17 13.98
C LYS A 90 -11.26 0.60 13.93
N LYS A 91 -11.13 1.56 13.01
CA LYS A 91 -9.91 2.35 12.84
C LYS A 91 -9.72 3.40 13.92
N LEU A 92 -10.80 3.95 14.47
CA LEU A 92 -10.73 4.85 15.62
C LEU A 92 -10.12 4.18 16.85
N LYS A 93 -10.39 2.88 17.07
CA LYS A 93 -9.72 2.11 18.14
C LYS A 93 -8.20 1.97 17.94
N GLN A 94 -7.72 2.16 16.72
CA GLN A 94 -6.30 2.08 16.33
C GLN A 94 -5.70 3.47 16.08
N LYS A 95 -6.43 4.56 16.36
CA LYS A 95 -6.05 5.92 16.00
C LYS A 95 -4.67 6.29 16.54
N ASP A 96 -4.44 6.07 17.83
CA ASP A 96 -3.18 6.43 18.48
C ASP A 96 -2.00 5.63 17.94
N HIS A 97 -2.22 4.33 17.69
CA HIS A 97 -1.21 3.47 17.06
C HIS A 97 -0.87 3.94 15.64
N ILE A 98 -1.86 4.28 14.82
CA ILE A 98 -1.64 4.78 13.45
C ILE A 98 -0.89 6.11 13.49
N ARG A 99 -1.26 7.04 14.38
CA ARG A 99 -0.55 8.31 14.57
C ARG A 99 0.89 8.11 15.03
N ALA A 100 1.12 7.23 16.00
CA ALA A 100 2.46 6.88 16.47
C ALA A 100 3.32 6.27 15.35
N MET A 101 2.75 5.35 14.56
CA MET A 101 3.46 4.78 13.39
C MET A 101 3.82 5.87 12.38
N VAL A 102 2.90 6.77 12.03
CA VAL A 102 3.20 7.87 11.09
C VAL A 102 4.27 8.81 11.64
N ALA A 103 4.27 9.06 12.95
CA ALA A 103 5.27 9.90 13.62
C ALA A 103 6.69 9.29 13.61
N THR A 104 6.85 7.98 13.39
CA THR A 104 8.20 7.36 13.23
C THR A 104 8.97 7.89 12.02
N GLY A 105 8.28 8.50 11.04
CA GLY A 105 8.91 9.09 9.87
C GLY A 105 9.43 8.06 8.86
N GLU A 106 9.11 6.78 9.03
CA GLU A 106 9.50 5.74 8.06
C GLU A 106 8.91 6.04 6.68
N PRO A 107 9.72 5.98 5.60
CA PRO A 107 9.37 6.53 4.29
C PRO A 107 8.15 5.87 3.64
N ASN A 108 7.76 4.67 4.08
CA ASN A 108 6.66 3.92 3.49
C ASN A 108 5.39 3.91 4.34
N VAL A 109 5.42 4.38 5.59
CA VAL A 109 4.31 4.22 6.54
C VAL A 109 3.02 4.88 6.05
N LEU A 110 3.12 6.05 5.43
CA LEU A 110 1.97 6.75 4.87
C LEU A 110 1.24 5.95 3.77
N SER A 111 1.98 5.11 3.03
CA SER A 111 1.44 4.29 1.94
C SER A 111 0.91 2.92 2.42
N MET A 112 1.19 2.57 3.68
CA MET A 112 0.75 1.31 4.27
C MET A 112 -0.76 1.32 4.51
N LYS A 113 -1.40 0.18 4.22
CA LYS A 113 -2.84 -0.04 4.45
C LYS A 113 -3.09 -0.76 5.79
N ARG A 114 -2.09 -1.52 6.27
CA ARG A 114 -2.14 -2.35 7.47
C ARG A 114 -0.77 -2.38 8.11
N ALA A 115 -0.73 -2.44 9.45
CA ALA A 115 0.49 -2.74 10.18
C ALA A 115 0.94 -4.15 9.78
N ARG A 116 2.19 -4.27 9.31
CA ARG A 116 2.82 -5.57 9.12
C ARG A 116 3.52 -5.90 10.41
N VAL A 117 2.97 -6.85 11.16
CA VAL A 117 3.69 -7.44 12.29
C VAL A 117 4.72 -8.37 11.67
N VAL A 118 5.98 -7.95 11.70
CA VAL A 118 7.10 -8.83 11.35
C VAL A 118 7.46 -9.58 12.63
N THR A 119 7.48 -10.91 12.57
CA THR A 119 7.73 -11.78 13.73
C THR A 119 9.05 -11.44 14.45
N SER A 120 10.04 -10.95 13.71
CA SER A 120 11.35 -10.56 14.25
C SER A 120 11.78 -9.21 13.65
N PRO A 121 11.40 -8.07 14.26
CA PRO A 121 11.70 -6.75 13.70
C PRO A 121 13.20 -6.45 13.64
N GLU A 122 14.00 -7.06 14.53
CA GLU A 122 15.46 -6.90 14.55
C GLU A 122 16.13 -7.59 13.35
N VAL A 123 15.68 -8.80 13.02
CA VAL A 123 16.12 -9.53 11.83
C VAL A 123 15.76 -8.77 10.56
N ASP A 124 14.56 -8.20 10.48
CA ASP A 124 14.11 -7.41 9.33
C ASP A 124 14.94 -6.13 9.16
N LYS A 125 15.23 -5.42 10.25
CA LYS A 125 16.13 -4.26 10.24
C LYS A 125 17.54 -4.63 9.77
N ALA A 126 18.11 -5.71 10.30
CA ALA A 126 19.43 -6.19 9.90
C ALA A 126 19.47 -6.57 8.41
N LEU A 127 18.41 -7.23 7.93
CA LEU A 127 18.26 -7.58 6.52
C LEU A 127 18.15 -6.34 5.63
N GLY A 128 17.38 -5.33 6.05
CA GLY A 128 17.27 -4.06 5.34
C GLY A 128 18.60 -3.31 5.22
N LEU A 129 19.38 -3.23 6.31
CA LEU A 129 20.72 -2.64 6.28
C LEU A 129 21.68 -3.42 5.39
N TRP A 130 21.60 -4.75 5.41
CA TRP A 130 22.42 -5.59 4.54
C TRP A 130 22.09 -5.42 3.05
N VAL A 131 20.80 -5.30 2.70
CA VAL A 131 20.39 -5.00 1.32
C VAL A 131 20.92 -3.65 0.87
N GLN A 132 20.83 -2.61 1.70
CA GLN A 132 21.40 -1.28 1.39
C GLN A 132 22.91 -1.35 1.17
N ASP A 133 23.64 -2.13 1.96
CA ASP A 133 25.07 -2.35 1.77
C ASP A 133 25.37 -3.05 0.43
N MET A 134 24.60 -4.07 0.09
CA MET A 134 24.74 -4.80 -1.19
C MET A 134 24.42 -3.92 -2.40
N GLU A 135 23.36 -3.10 -2.33
CA GLU A 135 23.00 -2.14 -3.38
C GLU A 135 24.09 -1.08 -3.56
N ARG A 136 24.65 -0.57 -2.46
CA ARG A 136 25.81 0.34 -2.49
C ARG A 136 27.02 -0.29 -3.18
N LYS A 137 27.23 -1.59 -2.97
CA LYS A 137 28.27 -2.39 -3.63
C LYS A 137 27.91 -2.84 -5.05
N ARG A 138 26.75 -2.40 -5.60
CA ARG A 138 26.24 -2.79 -6.92
C ARG A 138 26.02 -4.29 -7.10
N HIS A 139 25.81 -5.03 -6.01
CA HIS A 139 25.40 -6.42 -6.07
C HIS A 139 23.88 -6.55 -6.13
N THR A 140 23.38 -7.44 -6.99
CA THR A 140 21.96 -7.76 -7.06
C THR A 140 21.61 -8.77 -5.98
N VAL A 141 20.75 -8.37 -5.05
CA VAL A 141 20.23 -9.27 -4.02
C VAL A 141 19.06 -10.08 -4.60
N THR A 142 19.15 -11.41 -4.51
CA THR A 142 18.09 -12.32 -4.95
C THR A 142 17.29 -12.87 -3.78
N GLY A 143 16.07 -13.35 -4.04
CA GLY A 143 15.22 -13.97 -3.02
C GLY A 143 15.89 -15.08 -2.21
N PRO A 144 16.57 -16.07 -2.84
CA PRO A 144 17.29 -17.11 -2.11
C PRO A 144 18.40 -16.56 -1.21
N MET A 145 19.10 -15.50 -1.62
CA MET A 145 20.12 -14.86 -0.78
C MET A 145 19.51 -14.21 0.45
N LEU A 146 18.32 -13.60 0.33
CA LEU A 146 17.60 -13.03 1.48
C LEU A 146 17.19 -14.12 2.47
N ILE A 147 16.71 -15.26 1.98
CA ILE A 147 16.34 -16.40 2.83
C ILE A 147 17.56 -16.90 3.61
N GLU A 148 18.69 -17.09 2.92
CA GLU A 148 19.91 -17.57 3.55
C GLU A 148 20.51 -16.56 4.52
N GLN A 149 20.54 -15.29 4.14
CA GLN A 149 21.05 -14.22 5.00
C GLN A 149 20.17 -14.01 6.23
N ARG A 150 18.86 -14.14 6.08
CA ARG A 150 17.91 -14.11 7.19
C ARG A 150 18.22 -15.21 8.22
N LYS A 151 18.45 -16.45 7.79
CA LYS A 151 18.84 -17.55 8.71
C LYS A 151 20.09 -17.20 9.51
N ARG A 152 21.08 -16.57 8.86
CA ARG A 152 22.31 -16.12 9.53
C ARG A 152 22.02 -15.05 10.59
N PHE A 153 21.11 -14.13 10.32
CA PHE A 153 20.70 -13.13 11.31
C PHE A 153 19.87 -13.73 12.44
N GLU A 154 19.00 -14.70 12.16
CA GLU A 154 18.24 -15.42 13.21
C GLU A 154 19.18 -16.18 14.17
N VAL A 155 20.26 -16.78 13.65
CA VAL A 155 21.30 -17.41 14.49
C VAL A 155 22.12 -16.36 15.24
N ALA A 156 22.54 -15.28 14.57
CA ALA A 156 23.37 -14.24 15.18
C ALA A 156 22.64 -13.41 16.25
N LEU A 157 21.31 -13.30 16.16
CA LEU A 157 20.45 -12.61 17.13
C LEU A 157 19.81 -13.57 18.14
N ASP A 158 20.24 -14.84 18.16
CA ASP A 158 19.76 -15.88 19.08
C ASP A 158 18.23 -16.03 19.09
N ILE A 159 17.60 -15.94 17.91
CA ILE A 159 16.15 -16.06 17.80
C ILE A 159 15.77 -17.55 17.97
N PRO A 160 14.94 -17.88 18.98
CA PRO A 160 14.52 -19.26 19.24
C PRO A 160 13.84 -19.86 18.01
N GLU A 161 14.06 -21.16 17.77
CA GLU A 161 13.49 -21.86 16.59
C GLU A 161 11.97 -21.76 16.51
N GLU A 162 11.30 -21.72 17.66
CA GLU A 162 9.85 -21.55 17.80
C GLU A 162 9.33 -20.21 17.25
N GLN A 163 10.20 -19.20 17.16
CA GLN A 163 9.88 -17.85 16.67
C GLN A 163 10.37 -17.60 15.24
N ARG A 164 11.08 -18.56 14.63
CA ARG A 164 11.54 -18.45 13.23
C ARG A 164 10.36 -18.66 12.29
N LEU A 165 10.28 -17.91 11.19
CA LEU A 165 9.31 -18.26 10.15
C LEU A 165 9.84 -19.48 9.39
N THR A 166 9.11 -20.59 9.47
CA THR A 166 9.17 -21.72 8.54
C THR A 166 8.57 -21.36 7.18
#